data_AF-A0AAD8PLG6-F1
#
_entry.id   AF-A0AAD8PLG6-F1
#
_cell.length_a   1.000
_cell.length_b   1.000
_cell.length_c   1.000
_cell.angle_alpha   90.00
_cell.angle_beta   90.00
_cell.angle_gamma   90.00
#
_symmetry.space_group_name_H-M   'P 1'
#
loop_
_entity.id
_entity.type
_entity.pdbx_description
1 polymer ?
#
loop_
_entity_poly.entity_id
_entity_poly.type
_entity_poly.pdbx_seq_one_letter_code
_entity_poly.pdbx_strand_id
1 'polypeptide(L)'
;MKFTAFALAAAGIVAAAPGTKLVQRDYSPLVPRSARARHGSAPNRRLSAESVDTLSLNSTDVKNVEYSSNWAGAVKIGNGYNHVTGTITVPEVSGNNDDAASAWVGIDGDTCQTAILQTGVSFYGDGTFDAWYEWIPDYAYSFSNFDVSVGDQIQMTVDASSKKKGVATLQNLTTGKKVTHTFTSTPSTLCETNAEWIVEAFQEGGSQVTLADFGTIKFTGAAASGSGGSTTPAGSDIIDISPDGGRTVLARSSASGSTVTVSYVG
;
A
#
# COMPACT_ATOMS: atom_id res chain seq x y z
N MET A 1 -23.28 -33.64 44.57
CA MET A 1 -21.88 -33.40 44.18
C MET A 1 -21.89 -32.69 42.83
N LYS A 2 -20.91 -31.82 42.61
CA LYS A 2 -20.91 -30.64 41.74
C LYS A 2 -21.08 -30.96 40.24
N PHE A 3 -21.96 -30.23 39.56
CA PHE A 3 -21.98 -30.14 38.09
C PHE A 3 -20.99 -29.04 37.68
N THR A 4 -19.94 -29.41 36.95
CA THR A 4 -19.01 -28.46 36.36
C THR A 4 -19.45 -28.19 34.92
N ALA A 5 -20.02 -27.02 34.68
CA ALA A 5 -20.30 -26.53 33.34
C ALA A 5 -19.00 -25.99 32.72
N PHE A 6 -18.56 -26.59 31.61
CA PHE A 6 -17.56 -25.98 30.74
C PHE A 6 -18.29 -24.95 29.86
N ALA A 7 -18.02 -23.67 30.10
CA ALA A 7 -18.34 -22.61 29.16
C ALA A 7 -17.28 -22.63 28.04
N LEU A 8 -17.62 -23.18 26.87
CA LEU A 8 -16.88 -22.89 25.65
C LEU A 8 -17.24 -21.46 25.23
N ALA A 9 -16.30 -20.53 25.44
CA ALA A 9 -16.33 -19.25 24.75
C ALA A 9 -15.89 -19.51 23.29
N ALA A 10 -16.86 -19.66 22.40
CA ALA A 10 -16.60 -19.63 20.97
C ALA A 10 -16.36 -18.16 20.57
N ALA A 11 -15.08 -17.75 20.50
CA ALA A 11 -14.69 -16.58 19.73
C ALA A 11 -14.91 -16.94 18.25
N GLY A 12 -16.06 -16.57 17.72
CA GLY A 12 -16.38 -16.75 16.30
C GLY A 12 -15.52 -15.81 15.48
N ILE A 13 -14.41 -16.30 14.92
CA ILE A 13 -13.78 -15.67 13.77
C ILE A 13 -14.73 -15.93 12.60
N VAL A 14 -15.62 -14.99 12.33
CA VAL A 14 -16.41 -15.02 11.10
C VAL A 14 -15.45 -14.63 9.99
N ALA A 15 -14.82 -15.63 9.37
CA ALA A 15 -14.09 -15.42 8.13
C ALA A 15 -15.10 -14.95 7.07
N ALA A 16 -14.90 -13.75 6.56
CA ALA A 16 -15.69 -13.13 5.52
C ALA A 16 -15.38 -13.82 4.19
N ALA A 17 -16.32 -14.60 3.67
CA ALA A 17 -16.15 -15.27 2.39
C ALA A 17 -15.94 -14.27 1.23
N PRO A 18 -15.27 -14.66 0.12
CA PRO A 18 -15.18 -13.86 -1.09
C PRO A 18 -16.54 -13.28 -1.50
N GLY A 19 -16.57 -12.00 -1.86
CA GLY A 19 -17.80 -11.25 -2.14
C GLY A 19 -18.40 -10.53 -0.93
N THR A 20 -17.77 -10.57 0.24
CA THR A 20 -18.18 -9.73 1.38
C THR A 20 -17.98 -8.26 1.03
N LYS A 21 -19.09 -7.50 1.03
CA LYS A 21 -19.07 -6.07 0.73
C LYS A 21 -18.41 -5.30 1.88
N LEU A 22 -17.39 -4.51 1.57
CA LEU A 22 -16.76 -3.63 2.53
C LEU A 22 -17.55 -2.32 2.64
N VAL A 23 -17.51 -1.69 3.81
CA VAL A 23 -18.19 -0.41 4.04
C VAL A 23 -17.18 0.71 3.84
N GLN A 24 -17.47 1.62 2.91
CA GLN A 24 -16.61 2.79 2.71
C GLN A 24 -16.69 3.68 3.96
N ARG A 25 -15.55 4.07 4.53
CA ARG A 25 -15.52 5.04 5.63
C ARG A 25 -16.09 6.38 5.17
N ASP A 26 -16.82 7.05 6.05
CA ASP A 26 -17.47 8.34 5.79
C ASP A 26 -16.44 9.49 5.82
N TYR A 27 -15.55 9.48 4.83
CA TYR A 27 -14.67 10.60 4.54
C TYR A 27 -15.32 11.47 3.47
N SER A 28 -15.42 12.77 3.73
CA SER A 28 -15.92 13.71 2.72
C SER A 28 -14.93 13.77 1.55
N PRO A 29 -15.38 13.66 0.29
CA PRO A 29 -14.49 13.78 -0.87
C PRO A 29 -13.96 15.21 -1.06
N LEU A 30 -14.55 16.20 -0.37
CA LEU A 30 -14.19 17.62 -0.46
C LEU A 30 -13.30 18.08 0.69
N VAL A 31 -13.18 17.27 1.74
CA VAL A 31 -12.38 17.59 2.92
C VAL A 31 -11.27 16.54 2.96
N PRO A 32 -10.00 16.95 3.10
CA PRO A 32 -8.92 16.01 3.33
C PRO A 32 -9.32 14.97 4.37
N ARG A 33 -8.93 13.70 4.17
CA ARG A 33 -9.02 12.66 5.22
C ARG A 33 -8.45 13.19 6.56
N SER A 34 -7.54 14.17 6.45
CA SER A 34 -6.82 14.81 7.53
C SER A 34 -7.55 15.89 8.38
N ALA A 35 -8.63 16.53 7.91
CA ALA A 35 -9.18 17.72 8.61
C ALA A 35 -9.90 17.37 9.93
N ARG A 36 -10.20 16.09 10.18
CA ARG A 36 -10.74 15.58 11.46
C ARG A 36 -9.78 14.64 12.20
N ALA A 37 -8.72 14.15 11.57
CA ALA A 37 -7.69 13.29 12.17
C ALA A 37 -6.43 13.43 11.33
N ARG A 38 -5.25 13.69 11.90
CA ARG A 38 -4.01 13.95 11.14
C ARG A 38 -3.56 12.72 10.34
N HIS A 39 -4.08 12.52 9.14
CA HIS A 39 -3.67 11.46 8.20
C HIS A 39 -2.66 12.02 7.21
N GLY A 40 -1.61 11.26 6.92
CA GLY A 40 -0.67 11.60 5.86
C GLY A 40 0.31 10.48 5.61
N SER A 41 0.43 10.07 4.35
CA SER A 41 1.59 9.31 3.90
C SER A 41 2.81 10.23 3.98
N ALA A 42 4.00 9.65 4.07
CA ALA A 42 5.24 10.42 4.02
C ALA A 42 6.21 9.73 3.05
N PRO A 43 7.14 10.49 2.45
CA PRO A 43 8.28 9.90 1.77
C PRO A 43 8.96 8.85 2.64
N ASN A 44 9.30 7.72 2.02
CA ASN A 44 9.90 6.57 2.66
C ASN A 44 11.22 6.92 3.34
N ARG A 45 11.45 6.32 4.50
CA ARG A 45 12.72 6.38 5.22
C ARG A 45 13.28 4.98 5.40
N ARG A 46 14.12 4.57 4.46
CA ARG A 46 14.87 3.30 4.54
C ARG A 46 15.69 3.28 5.83
N LEU A 47 15.59 2.17 6.56
CA LEU A 47 16.33 1.87 7.77
C LEU A 47 17.53 0.99 7.40
N SER A 48 18.69 1.30 7.97
CA SER A 48 19.83 0.41 7.90
C SER A 48 19.55 -0.85 8.72
N ALA A 49 19.82 -2.02 8.14
CA ALA A 49 19.88 -3.25 8.93
C ALA A 49 20.92 -3.08 10.04
N GLU A 50 20.54 -3.24 11.30
CA GLU A 50 21.55 -3.36 12.34
C GLU A 50 22.40 -4.60 12.04
N SER A 51 23.72 -4.47 12.14
CA SER A 51 24.65 -5.57 11.86
C SER A 51 24.40 -6.72 12.82
N VAL A 52 23.56 -7.68 12.41
CA VAL A 52 23.43 -8.97 13.09
C VAL A 52 24.72 -9.73 12.81
N ASP A 53 25.51 -9.92 13.86
CA ASP A 53 26.79 -10.62 13.79
C ASP A 53 26.58 -12.05 13.26
N THR A 54 27.12 -12.27 12.06
CA THR A 54 27.49 -13.54 11.40
C THR A 54 26.70 -14.83 11.73
N LEU A 55 25.83 -15.29 10.82
CA LEU A 55 25.69 -16.72 10.50
C LEU A 55 25.43 -16.96 9.00
N SER A 56 26.51 -17.37 8.32
CA SER A 56 26.63 -18.14 7.06
C SER A 56 25.71 -17.79 5.87
N LEU A 57 26.28 -16.96 4.99
CA LEU A 57 25.94 -16.85 3.57
C LEU A 57 26.13 -18.21 2.86
N ASN A 58 25.05 -18.74 2.28
CA ASN A 58 25.16 -19.59 1.09
C ASN A 58 23.88 -19.51 0.25
N SER A 59 23.63 -18.33 -0.32
CA SER A 59 22.67 -18.18 -1.41
C SER A 59 23.06 -17.00 -2.27
N THR A 60 23.57 -17.30 -3.46
CA THR A 60 23.97 -16.36 -4.53
C THR A 60 22.79 -15.64 -5.19
N ASP A 61 21.76 -15.27 -4.43
CA ASP A 61 20.57 -14.59 -4.98
C ASP A 61 19.82 -13.68 -3.99
N VAL A 62 20.47 -13.25 -2.90
CA VAL A 62 19.86 -12.29 -1.97
C VAL A 62 20.24 -10.88 -2.44
N LYS A 63 19.37 -10.26 -3.25
CA LYS A 63 19.32 -8.80 -3.30
C LYS A 63 19.06 -8.31 -1.88
N ASN A 64 19.87 -7.38 -1.38
CA ASN A 64 19.74 -6.84 -0.03
C ASN A 64 18.30 -6.38 0.19
N VAL A 65 17.56 -7.08 1.05
CA VAL A 65 16.25 -6.63 1.51
C VAL A 65 16.49 -5.40 2.37
N GLU A 66 15.83 -4.31 2.03
CA GLU A 66 15.88 -3.08 2.80
C GLU A 66 14.66 -2.99 3.72
N TYR A 67 14.79 -2.20 4.78
CA TYR A 67 13.73 -2.09 5.78
C TYR A 67 13.15 -0.68 5.78
N SER A 68 11.87 -0.57 6.08
CA SER A 68 11.18 0.67 6.37
C SER A 68 10.30 0.46 7.60
N SER A 69 10.07 1.52 8.38
CA SER A 69 9.15 1.42 9.53
C SER A 69 7.69 1.24 9.10
N ASN A 70 7.35 1.60 7.86
CA ASN A 70 5.96 1.63 7.39
C ASN A 70 5.73 1.10 5.97
N TRP A 71 6.74 0.99 5.09
CA TRP A 71 6.55 0.50 3.72
C TRP A 71 7.03 -0.95 3.53
N ALA A 72 6.24 -1.74 2.82
CA ALA A 72 6.66 -3.03 2.24
C ALA A 72 6.29 -3.07 0.77
N GLY A 73 7.20 -3.47 -0.10
CA GLY A 73 6.90 -3.71 -1.50
C GLY A 73 8.14 -3.65 -2.38
N ALA A 74 7.96 -3.10 -3.58
CA ALA A 74 9.03 -3.00 -4.56
C ALA A 74 9.14 -1.57 -5.10
N VAL A 75 10.36 -1.04 -5.15
CA VAL A 75 10.67 0.28 -5.70
C VAL A 75 11.61 0.14 -6.89
N LYS A 76 11.20 0.68 -8.03
CA LYS A 76 12.05 0.88 -9.20
C LYS A 76 12.70 2.25 -9.17
N ILE A 77 14.01 2.27 -8.95
CA ILE A 77 14.83 3.46 -9.09
C ILE A 77 15.24 3.62 -10.56
N GLY A 78 15.10 4.84 -11.08
CA GLY A 78 15.40 5.16 -12.47
C GLY A 78 15.20 6.65 -12.75
N ASN A 79 14.78 6.97 -13.97
CA ASN A 79 14.44 8.33 -14.36
C ASN A 79 13.32 8.34 -15.39
N GLY A 80 12.58 9.46 -15.41
CA GLY A 80 11.51 9.71 -16.36
C GLY A 80 10.29 8.79 -16.20
N TYR A 81 10.11 8.13 -15.06
CA TYR A 81 8.89 7.37 -14.78
C TYR A 81 7.71 8.33 -14.69
N ASN A 82 6.71 8.12 -15.53
CA ASN A 82 5.52 8.95 -15.55
C ASN A 82 4.22 8.15 -15.54
N HIS A 83 4.29 6.82 -15.55
CA HIS A 83 3.10 5.98 -15.48
C HIS A 83 3.41 4.71 -14.70
N VAL A 84 2.57 4.39 -13.71
CA VAL A 84 2.71 3.18 -12.88
C VAL A 84 1.33 2.57 -12.70
N THR A 85 1.23 1.26 -12.91
CA THR A 85 -0.01 0.51 -12.78
C THR A 85 0.21 -0.82 -12.07
N GLY A 86 -0.83 -1.31 -11.41
CA GLY A 86 -0.86 -2.62 -10.77
C GLY A 86 -2.28 -2.98 -10.34
N THR A 87 -2.57 -4.28 -10.29
CA THR A 87 -3.88 -4.79 -9.89
C THR A 87 -3.75 -5.68 -8.67
N ILE A 88 -4.51 -5.37 -7.63
CA ILE A 88 -4.63 -6.24 -6.45
C ILE A 88 -5.96 -6.97 -6.47
N THR A 89 -5.98 -8.14 -5.85
CA THR A 89 -7.21 -8.73 -5.34
C THR A 89 -7.42 -8.18 -3.93
N VAL A 90 -8.60 -7.62 -3.65
CA VAL A 90 -8.94 -7.08 -2.33
C VAL A 90 -8.81 -8.19 -1.29
N PRO A 91 -7.93 -8.04 -0.29
CA PRO A 91 -7.73 -9.07 0.72
C PRO A 91 -8.90 -9.11 1.69
N GLU A 92 -9.05 -10.23 2.37
CA GLU A 92 -9.70 -10.25 3.67
C GLU A 92 -8.69 -9.74 4.70
N VAL A 93 -9.09 -8.78 5.53
CA VAL A 93 -8.23 -8.19 6.55
C VAL A 93 -8.76 -8.57 7.93
N SER A 94 -7.85 -8.93 8.83
CA SER A 94 -8.16 -9.24 10.23
C SER A 94 -7.21 -8.49 11.17
N GLY A 95 -7.62 -8.37 12.43
CA GLY A 95 -6.94 -7.56 13.45
C GLY A 95 -7.95 -6.92 14.39
N ASN A 96 -7.50 -5.94 15.18
CA ASN A 96 -8.40 -5.04 15.90
C ASN A 96 -9.12 -4.09 14.92
N ASN A 97 -10.22 -3.49 15.38
CA ASN A 97 -11.04 -2.60 14.54
C ASN A 97 -10.24 -1.44 13.92
N ASP A 98 -9.25 -0.91 14.64
CA ASP A 98 -8.43 0.23 14.22
C ASP A 98 -7.12 -0.20 13.52
N ASP A 99 -6.84 -1.50 13.44
CA ASP A 99 -5.69 -2.00 12.68
C ASP A 99 -5.99 -1.79 11.19
N ALA A 100 -4.97 -1.37 10.43
CA ALA A 100 -5.14 -1.01 9.03
C ALA A 100 -3.92 -1.32 8.17
N ALA A 101 -4.14 -1.40 6.86
CA ALA A 101 -3.10 -1.44 5.85
C ALA A 101 -3.59 -0.74 4.58
N SER A 102 -2.70 -0.04 3.87
CA SER A 102 -2.99 0.49 2.54
C SER A 102 -2.20 -0.23 1.48
N ALA A 103 -2.80 -0.53 0.33
CA ALA A 103 -2.11 -1.01 -0.85
C ALA A 103 -2.26 0.02 -1.97
N TRP A 104 -1.14 0.45 -2.57
CA TRP A 104 -1.12 1.54 -3.53
C TRP A 104 0.01 1.43 -4.55
N VAL A 105 -0.13 2.18 -5.65
CA VAL A 105 0.93 2.39 -6.64
C VAL A 105 1.29 3.86 -6.72
N GLY A 106 2.55 4.17 -7.00
CA GLY A 106 3.03 5.54 -6.94
C GLY A 106 4.26 5.85 -7.80
N ILE A 107 4.50 7.15 -7.93
CA ILE A 107 5.72 7.74 -8.49
C ILE A 107 6.34 8.63 -7.42
N ASP A 108 7.65 8.48 -7.22
CA ASP A 108 8.48 9.17 -6.23
C ASP A 108 8.13 8.85 -4.75
N GLY A 109 8.89 9.42 -3.82
CA GLY A 109 8.72 9.18 -2.38
C GLY A 109 9.83 8.38 -1.74
N ASP A 110 10.62 7.67 -2.53
CA ASP A 110 11.76 6.91 -2.02
C ASP A 110 13.08 7.68 -2.18
N THR A 111 13.77 7.61 -3.32
CA THR A 111 14.95 8.47 -3.53
C THR A 111 14.59 9.93 -3.76
N CYS A 112 13.38 10.19 -4.28
CA CYS A 112 12.83 11.54 -4.40
C CYS A 112 11.93 11.85 -3.19
N GLN A 113 12.39 12.75 -2.33
CA GLN A 113 11.69 13.07 -1.08
C GLN A 113 10.76 14.28 -1.19
N THR A 114 10.63 14.90 -2.38
CA THR A 114 9.92 16.17 -2.55
C THR A 114 8.43 16.01 -2.83
N ALA A 115 8.02 14.89 -3.40
CA ALA A 115 6.66 14.63 -3.83
C ALA A 115 6.42 13.12 -3.93
N ILE A 116 5.13 12.74 -3.89
CA ILE A 116 4.63 11.43 -4.30
C ILE A 116 3.32 11.67 -5.03
N LEU A 117 3.15 11.08 -6.22
CA LEU A 117 1.84 10.93 -6.85
C LEU A 117 1.40 9.48 -6.65
N GLN A 118 0.29 9.25 -5.96
CA GLN A 118 -0.13 7.91 -5.57
C GLN A 118 -1.65 7.73 -5.47
N THR A 119 -2.08 6.48 -5.62
CA THR A 119 -3.48 6.08 -5.44
C THR A 119 -3.58 4.62 -5.00
N GLY A 120 -4.59 4.32 -4.20
CA GLY A 120 -4.78 2.96 -3.69
C GLY A 120 -6.02 2.79 -2.84
N VAL A 121 -6.02 1.71 -2.08
CA VAL A 121 -7.10 1.32 -1.17
C VAL A 121 -6.53 1.03 0.21
N SER A 122 -7.12 1.64 1.23
CA SER A 122 -6.91 1.31 2.64
C SER A 122 -7.96 0.30 3.09
N PHE A 123 -7.54 -0.67 3.89
CA PHE A 123 -8.38 -1.69 4.50
C PHE A 123 -8.24 -1.65 6.01
N TYR A 124 -9.31 -1.99 6.72
CA TYR A 124 -9.38 -1.93 8.18
C TYR A 124 -9.91 -3.23 8.77
N GLY A 125 -9.47 -3.57 9.99
CA GLY A 125 -9.89 -4.79 10.69
C GLY A 125 -11.39 -4.83 11.04
N ASP A 126 -12.07 -3.67 11.03
CA ASP A 126 -13.53 -3.56 11.20
C ASP A 126 -14.34 -3.86 9.92
N GLY A 127 -13.69 -4.24 8.82
CA GLY A 127 -14.33 -4.51 7.53
C GLY A 127 -14.71 -3.25 6.75
N THR A 128 -14.19 -2.08 7.15
CA THR A 128 -14.28 -0.85 6.37
C THR A 128 -13.10 -0.69 5.41
N PHE A 129 -13.26 0.20 4.43
CA PHE A 129 -12.21 0.55 3.48
C PHE A 129 -12.24 2.05 3.14
N ASP A 130 -11.17 2.53 2.53
CA ASP A 130 -11.14 3.82 1.83
C ASP A 130 -10.40 3.70 0.50
N ALA A 131 -10.95 4.25 -0.57
CA ALA A 131 -10.33 4.32 -1.88
C ALA A 131 -9.88 5.76 -2.11
N TRP A 132 -8.60 6.00 -2.40
CA TRP A 132 -8.03 7.33 -2.25
C TRP A 132 -6.97 7.68 -3.31
N TYR A 133 -6.70 8.97 -3.42
CA TYR A 133 -5.62 9.57 -4.22
C TYR A 133 -4.89 10.63 -3.40
N GLU A 134 -3.60 10.84 -3.69
CA GLU A 134 -2.77 11.81 -2.97
C GLU A 134 -1.66 12.37 -3.85
N TRP A 135 -1.32 13.64 -3.61
CA TRP A 135 -0.10 14.27 -4.10
C TRP A 135 0.66 14.90 -2.93
N ILE A 136 1.64 14.21 -2.37
CA ILE A 136 2.42 14.69 -1.21
C ILE A 136 3.15 16.00 -1.57
N PRO A 137 3.19 16.99 -0.67
CA PRO A 137 2.83 16.94 0.75
C PRO A 137 1.39 17.38 1.08
N ASP A 138 0.51 17.47 0.07
CA ASP A 138 -0.92 17.62 0.37
C ASP A 138 -1.47 16.29 0.89
N TYR A 139 -2.64 16.36 1.51
CA TYR A 139 -3.28 15.22 2.15
C TYR A 139 -3.90 14.25 1.13
N ALA A 140 -4.13 13.02 1.57
CA ALA A 140 -4.99 12.07 0.86
C ALA A 140 -6.46 12.49 0.85
N TYR A 141 -7.11 12.26 -0.28
CA TYR A 141 -8.53 12.48 -0.50
C TYR A 141 -9.21 11.20 -0.97
N SER A 142 -10.44 10.99 -0.51
CA SER A 142 -11.22 9.80 -0.82
C SER A 142 -12.00 9.96 -2.13
N PHE A 143 -11.98 8.92 -2.95
CA PHE A 143 -12.94 8.76 -4.04
C PHE A 143 -14.31 8.39 -3.48
N SER A 144 -15.36 9.09 -3.91
CA SER A 144 -16.73 8.69 -3.62
C SER A 144 -17.27 7.70 -4.67
N ASN A 145 -18.31 6.95 -4.30
CA ASN A 145 -19.05 6.05 -5.20
C ASN A 145 -18.24 4.87 -5.78
N PHE A 146 -17.19 4.44 -5.10
CA PHE A 146 -16.35 3.32 -5.50
C PHE A 146 -16.57 2.13 -4.55
N ASP A 147 -17.55 1.28 -4.86
CA ASP A 147 -17.83 0.08 -4.05
C ASP A 147 -16.71 -0.96 -4.19
N VAL A 148 -16.34 -1.56 -3.06
CA VAL A 148 -15.29 -2.58 -2.97
C VAL A 148 -15.81 -3.76 -2.14
N SER A 149 -15.52 -4.98 -2.60
CA SER A 149 -15.77 -6.23 -1.87
C SER A 149 -14.50 -7.06 -1.77
N VAL A 150 -14.38 -7.90 -0.73
CA VAL A 150 -13.31 -8.90 -0.64
C VAL A 150 -13.29 -9.77 -1.89
N GLY A 151 -12.12 -9.93 -2.50
CA GLY A 151 -11.96 -10.67 -3.75
C GLY A 151 -12.09 -9.83 -5.04
N ASP A 152 -12.48 -8.55 -4.96
CA ASP A 152 -12.53 -7.69 -6.14
C ASP A 152 -11.13 -7.47 -6.73
N GLN A 153 -11.04 -7.33 -8.05
CA GLN A 153 -9.81 -6.96 -8.73
C GLN A 153 -9.76 -5.44 -8.92
N ILE A 154 -8.92 -4.75 -8.15
CA ILE A 154 -8.77 -3.30 -8.21
C ILE A 154 -7.48 -2.96 -8.94
N GLN A 155 -7.63 -2.40 -10.14
CA GLN A 155 -6.53 -1.80 -10.89
C GLN A 155 -6.31 -0.36 -10.42
N MET A 156 -5.08 -0.07 -10.03
CA MET A 156 -4.61 1.25 -9.62
C MET A 156 -3.69 1.79 -10.70
N THR A 157 -3.80 3.07 -11.03
CA THR A 157 -2.92 3.70 -12.03
C THR A 157 -2.67 5.16 -11.69
N VAL A 158 -1.40 5.56 -11.77
CA VAL A 158 -0.99 6.97 -11.79
C VAL A 158 -0.32 7.31 -13.11
N ASP A 159 -0.63 8.50 -13.65
CA ASP A 159 -0.11 9.02 -14.91
C ASP A 159 0.27 10.50 -14.76
N ALA A 160 1.56 10.80 -14.76
CA ALA A 160 2.11 12.15 -14.67
C ALA A 160 2.32 12.74 -16.09
N SER A 161 1.39 13.58 -16.52
CA SER A 161 1.57 14.39 -17.74
C SER A 161 2.71 15.41 -17.65
N SER A 162 3.12 15.76 -16.42
CA SER A 162 4.33 16.53 -16.10
C SER A 162 4.66 16.35 -14.62
N LYS A 163 5.83 16.85 -14.22
CA LYS A 163 6.26 16.87 -12.82
C LYS A 163 5.35 17.63 -11.84
N LYS A 164 4.31 18.34 -12.32
CA LYS A 164 3.34 19.09 -11.52
C LYS A 164 1.88 18.83 -11.91
N LYS A 165 1.62 17.84 -12.76
CA LYS A 165 0.28 17.50 -13.24
C LYS A 165 0.19 16.02 -13.52
N GLY A 166 -0.89 15.40 -13.09
CA GLY A 166 -1.11 13.99 -13.35
C GLY A 166 -2.53 13.56 -13.06
N VAL A 167 -2.74 12.26 -13.15
CA VAL A 167 -4.02 11.61 -13.00
C VAL A 167 -3.83 10.39 -12.09
N ALA A 168 -4.70 10.26 -11.10
CA ALA A 168 -4.85 9.05 -10.29
C ALA A 168 -6.15 8.36 -10.67
N THR A 169 -6.12 7.05 -10.88
CA THR A 169 -7.27 6.26 -11.31
C THR A 169 -7.36 4.95 -10.54
N LEU A 170 -8.56 4.64 -10.05
CA LEU A 170 -8.93 3.32 -9.57
C LEU A 170 -10.03 2.74 -10.47
N GLN A 171 -9.86 1.48 -10.86
CA GLN A 171 -10.86 0.73 -11.60
C GLN A 171 -11.10 -0.62 -10.91
N ASN A 172 -12.34 -0.85 -10.47
CA ASN A 172 -12.78 -2.16 -10.03
C ASN A 172 -13.13 -2.98 -11.27
N LEU A 173 -12.22 -3.88 -11.66
CA LEU A 173 -12.36 -4.71 -12.86
C LEU A 173 -13.48 -5.74 -12.70
N THR A 174 -13.85 -6.12 -11.47
CA THR A 174 -14.98 -7.03 -11.21
C THR A 174 -16.31 -6.37 -11.52
N THR A 175 -16.48 -5.10 -11.14
CA THR A 175 -17.75 -4.37 -11.29
C THR A 175 -17.78 -3.44 -12.50
N GLY A 176 -16.64 -3.16 -13.11
CA GLY A 176 -16.46 -2.17 -14.18
C GLY A 176 -16.46 -0.73 -13.70
N LYS A 177 -16.64 -0.46 -12.40
CA LYS A 177 -16.63 0.91 -11.85
C LYS A 177 -15.24 1.51 -11.94
N LYS A 178 -15.18 2.80 -12.30
CA LYS A 178 -13.94 3.56 -12.45
C LYS A 178 -14.10 4.95 -11.84
N VAL A 179 -13.10 5.37 -11.08
CA VAL A 179 -12.98 6.73 -10.52
C VAL A 179 -11.62 7.30 -10.86
N THR A 180 -11.56 8.60 -11.10
CA THR A 180 -10.36 9.29 -11.55
C THR A 180 -10.30 10.68 -10.94
N HIS A 181 -9.11 11.10 -10.51
CA HIS A 181 -8.81 12.46 -10.09
C HIS A 181 -7.70 13.05 -10.97
N THR A 182 -7.85 14.31 -11.37
CA THR A 182 -6.87 15.03 -12.18
C THR A 182 -6.25 16.15 -11.37
N PHE A 183 -4.93 16.08 -11.18
CA PHE A 183 -4.13 17.10 -10.53
C PHE A 183 -3.72 18.16 -11.57
N THR A 184 -4.30 19.36 -11.46
CA THR A 184 -3.99 20.48 -12.36
C THR A 184 -3.09 21.54 -11.71
N SER A 185 -3.05 21.57 -10.37
CA SER A 185 -2.19 22.41 -9.54
C SER A 185 -1.74 21.59 -8.33
N THR A 186 -0.44 21.37 -8.17
CA THR A 186 0.13 20.49 -7.13
C THR A 186 1.00 21.27 -6.15
N PRO A 187 1.08 20.82 -4.89
CA PRO A 187 1.86 21.49 -3.83
C PRO A 187 3.38 21.37 -4.04
N SER A 188 3.82 20.41 -4.86
CA SER A 188 5.21 19.98 -5.00
C SER A 188 5.51 19.53 -6.42
N THR A 189 6.77 19.14 -6.64
CA THR A 189 7.28 18.71 -7.95
C THR A 189 7.83 17.30 -7.85
N LEU A 190 7.40 16.41 -8.74
CA LEU A 190 7.95 15.07 -8.92
C LEU A 190 9.38 15.15 -9.47
N CYS A 191 10.23 14.22 -9.05
CA CYS A 191 11.52 13.95 -9.67
C CYS A 191 11.38 13.01 -10.86
N GLU A 192 10.37 12.13 -10.85
CA GLU A 192 10.13 11.02 -11.78
C GLU A 192 11.26 9.97 -11.73
N THR A 193 11.75 9.68 -10.53
CA THR A 193 12.90 8.78 -10.29
C THR A 193 12.54 7.48 -9.59
N ASN A 194 11.33 7.40 -9.01
CA ASN A 194 10.83 6.17 -8.41
C ASN A 194 9.51 5.75 -9.05
N ALA A 195 9.30 4.44 -9.16
CA ALA A 195 8.01 3.84 -9.46
C ALA A 195 7.80 2.67 -8.50
N GLU A 196 6.67 2.63 -7.78
CA GLU A 196 6.51 1.66 -6.70
C GLU A 196 5.11 1.03 -6.57
N TRP A 197 5.10 -0.13 -5.93
CA TRP A 197 3.94 -0.93 -5.54
C TRP A 197 4.10 -1.31 -4.08
N ILE A 198 3.31 -0.70 -3.21
CA ILE A 198 3.58 -0.67 -1.76
C ILE A 198 2.35 -1.08 -0.97
N VAL A 199 2.58 -1.88 0.07
CA VAL A 199 1.69 -2.01 1.23
C VAL A 199 2.27 -1.16 2.37
N GLU A 200 1.43 -0.38 3.03
CA GLU A 200 1.85 0.61 4.01
C GLU A 200 1.05 0.57 5.32
N ALA A 201 1.77 0.65 6.45
CA ALA A 201 1.24 1.07 7.75
C ALA A 201 1.23 2.60 7.82
N PHE A 202 0.18 3.24 7.31
CA PHE A 202 0.09 4.69 7.13
C PHE A 202 -0.11 5.45 8.45
N GLN A 203 -0.05 6.79 8.42
CA GLN A 203 -0.42 7.60 9.59
C GLN A 203 -1.91 7.93 9.60
N GLU A 204 -2.54 7.72 10.76
CA GLU A 204 -3.92 8.09 11.06
C GLU A 204 -3.97 8.69 12.48
N GLY A 205 -4.68 9.81 12.66
CA GLY A 205 -4.81 10.44 13.98
C GLY A 205 -3.50 11.03 14.56
N GLY A 206 -2.43 11.16 13.75
CA GLY A 206 -1.12 11.64 14.20
C GLY A 206 -0.20 10.54 14.74
N SER A 207 -0.58 9.28 14.55
CA SER A 207 0.23 8.10 14.86
C SER A 207 0.24 7.15 13.66
N GLN A 208 1.29 6.34 13.54
CA GLN A 208 1.28 5.22 12.60
C GLN A 208 0.23 4.20 13.06
N VAL A 209 -0.58 3.69 12.13
CA VAL A 209 -1.55 2.61 12.42
C VAL A 209 -0.80 1.34 12.80
N THR A 210 -1.44 0.52 13.63
CA THR A 210 -1.04 -0.89 13.76
C THR A 210 -1.32 -1.59 12.44
N LEU A 211 -0.33 -2.31 11.91
CA LEU A 211 -0.46 -3.02 10.64
C LEU A 211 -1.45 -4.18 10.81
N ALA A 212 -2.55 -4.16 10.07
CA ALA A 212 -3.51 -5.27 10.07
C ALA A 212 -2.95 -6.52 9.37
N ASP A 213 -3.46 -7.69 9.74
CA ASP A 213 -3.20 -8.92 9.00
C ASP A 213 -4.02 -8.92 7.71
N PHE A 214 -3.35 -8.59 6.60
CA PHE A 214 -3.89 -8.61 5.24
C PHE A 214 -3.58 -9.93 4.51
N GLY A 215 -3.02 -10.92 5.20
CA GLY A 215 -2.54 -12.17 4.63
C GLY A 215 -1.46 -11.95 3.57
N THR A 216 -1.86 -11.92 2.31
CA THR A 216 -0.94 -11.67 1.19
C THR A 216 -1.61 -10.84 0.10
N ILE A 217 -1.00 -9.70 -0.21
CA ILE A 217 -1.39 -8.83 -1.31
C ILE A 217 -0.41 -9.06 -2.47
N LYS A 218 -0.96 -9.25 -3.67
CA LYS A 218 -0.18 -9.35 -4.91
C LYS A 218 -0.58 -8.23 -5.85
N PHE A 219 0.38 -7.38 -6.21
CA PHE A 219 0.23 -6.46 -7.34
C PHE A 219 0.57 -7.23 -8.61
N THR A 220 -0.46 -7.62 -9.35
CA THR A 220 -0.34 -8.31 -10.65
C THR A 220 -0.49 -7.32 -11.81
N GLY A 221 -0.03 -7.71 -12.99
CA GLY A 221 0.02 -6.79 -14.14
C GLY A 221 0.83 -5.53 -13.85
N ALA A 222 1.77 -5.63 -12.90
CA ALA A 222 2.54 -4.50 -12.41
C ALA A 222 3.53 -4.04 -13.48
N ALA A 223 3.45 -2.77 -13.85
CA ALA A 223 4.30 -2.17 -14.86
C ALA A 223 4.50 -0.67 -14.60
N ALA A 224 5.71 -0.20 -14.91
CA ALA A 224 6.04 1.22 -14.92
C ALA A 224 6.53 1.61 -16.31
N SER A 225 6.25 2.83 -16.73
CA SER A 225 6.69 3.34 -18.03
C SER A 225 7.02 4.83 -17.97
N GLY A 226 7.72 5.28 -19.00
CA GLY A 226 8.11 6.66 -19.14
C GLY A 226 9.00 6.92 -20.34
N SER A 227 9.82 7.96 -20.25
CA SER A 227 10.69 8.38 -21.36
C SER A 227 11.71 7.30 -21.76
N GLY A 228 12.10 6.42 -20.84
CA GLY A 228 13.00 5.29 -21.08
C GLY A 228 12.33 4.01 -21.58
N GLY A 229 11.02 4.02 -21.83
CA GLY A 229 10.24 2.82 -22.21
C GLY A 229 9.47 2.22 -21.04
N SER A 230 9.10 0.94 -21.15
CA SER A 230 8.34 0.21 -20.12
C SER A 230 9.21 -0.82 -19.40
N THR A 231 8.95 -1.02 -18.11
CA THR A 231 9.62 -1.99 -17.27
C THR A 231 8.63 -2.67 -16.33
N THR A 232 9.06 -3.79 -15.76
CA THR A 232 8.31 -4.54 -14.73
C THR A 232 9.00 -4.35 -13.37
N PRO A 233 8.36 -4.75 -12.25
CA PRO A 233 9.02 -4.79 -10.94
C PRO A 233 10.22 -5.74 -10.84
N ALA A 234 10.45 -6.61 -11.83
CA ALA A 234 11.56 -7.55 -11.80
C ALA A 234 12.90 -6.85 -11.56
N GLY A 235 13.56 -7.23 -10.45
CA GLY A 235 14.83 -6.66 -10.03
C GLY A 235 14.73 -5.29 -9.35
N SER A 236 13.56 -4.88 -8.86
CA SER A 236 13.41 -3.70 -7.98
C SER A 236 14.23 -3.87 -6.71
N ASP A 237 14.42 -2.76 -6.01
CA ASP A 237 14.74 -2.82 -4.60
C ASP A 237 13.51 -3.33 -3.86
N ILE A 238 13.73 -4.25 -2.92
CA ILE A 238 12.68 -4.85 -2.11
C ILE A 238 12.74 -4.23 -0.73
N ILE A 239 11.59 -3.77 -0.26
CA ILE A 239 11.43 -3.14 1.05
C ILE A 239 10.48 -3.99 1.89
N ASP A 240 10.86 -4.26 3.13
CA ASP A 240 10.04 -4.93 4.14
C ASP A 240 9.65 -3.96 5.26
N ILE A 241 8.46 -4.15 5.85
CA ILE A 241 8.08 -3.40 7.05
C ILE A 241 8.80 -4.04 8.23
N SER A 242 9.72 -3.28 8.81
CA SER A 242 10.40 -3.59 10.06
C SER A 242 10.63 -2.31 10.86
N PRO A 243 9.86 -2.08 11.95
CA PRO A 243 9.98 -0.88 12.78
C PRO A 243 11.35 -0.70 13.44
N ASP A 244 12.14 -1.78 13.54
CA ASP A 244 13.39 -1.87 14.30
C ASP A 244 14.59 -2.29 13.44
N GLY A 245 14.53 -2.07 12.12
CA GLY A 245 15.69 -2.27 11.24
C GLY A 245 16.11 -3.74 11.06
N GLY A 246 15.14 -4.64 11.07
CA GLY A 246 15.29 -6.06 10.72
C GLY A 246 15.19 -7.03 11.90
N ARG A 247 15.01 -6.57 13.14
CA ARG A 247 14.86 -7.46 14.30
C ARG A 247 13.46 -8.08 14.34
N THR A 248 12.45 -7.29 13.99
CA THR A 248 11.05 -7.69 13.86
C THR A 248 10.58 -7.29 12.47
N VAL A 249 10.17 -8.27 11.66
CA VAL A 249 9.60 -8.03 10.34
C VAL A 249 8.10 -8.28 10.43
N LEU A 250 7.29 -7.28 10.06
CA LEU A 250 5.83 -7.34 10.07
C LEU A 250 5.26 -7.68 8.69
N ALA A 251 5.97 -7.30 7.62
CA ALA A 251 5.60 -7.66 6.25
C ALA A 251 6.84 -7.93 5.39
N ARG A 252 6.79 -9.02 4.61
CA ARG A 252 7.85 -9.43 3.68
C ARG A 252 7.44 -9.28 2.23
N SER A 253 8.37 -8.82 1.41
CA SER A 253 8.14 -8.50 0.01
C SER A 253 9.00 -9.31 -0.93
N SER A 254 8.51 -9.49 -2.15
CA SER A 254 9.29 -10.03 -3.27
C SER A 254 8.74 -9.51 -4.60
N ALA A 255 9.58 -9.47 -5.63
CA ALA A 255 9.17 -9.08 -6.97
C ALA A 255 9.72 -10.05 -8.01
N SER A 256 8.85 -10.53 -8.89
CA SER A 256 9.21 -11.41 -10.01
C SER A 256 8.32 -11.12 -11.21
N GLY A 257 8.94 -10.91 -12.37
CA GLY A 257 8.24 -10.50 -13.58
C GLY A 257 7.36 -9.27 -13.32
N SER A 258 6.08 -9.37 -13.71
CA SER A 258 5.04 -8.35 -13.51
C SER A 258 4.26 -8.55 -12.20
N THR A 259 4.87 -9.11 -11.16
CA THR A 259 4.22 -9.34 -9.87
C THR A 259 5.08 -8.88 -8.71
N VAL A 260 4.49 -8.08 -7.81
CA VAL A 260 5.01 -7.81 -6.47
C VAL A 260 4.13 -8.54 -5.47
N THR A 261 4.72 -9.33 -4.59
CA THR A 261 4.01 -10.03 -3.52
C THR A 261 4.45 -9.46 -2.19
N VAL A 262 3.49 -9.05 -1.36
CA VAL A 262 3.72 -8.63 0.02
C VAL A 262 2.89 -9.52 0.94
N SER A 263 3.53 -10.15 1.92
CA SER A 263 2.90 -11.04 2.89
C SER A 263 3.07 -10.48 4.29
N TYR A 264 1.97 -10.41 5.04
CA TYR A 264 1.99 -10.15 6.48
C TYR A 264 2.66 -11.33 7.20
N VAL A 265 3.50 -11.05 8.19
CA VAL A 265 4.30 -12.06 8.90
C VAL A 265 4.48 -11.79 10.40
N GLY A 266 3.87 -10.73 10.97
CA GLY A 266 4.14 -10.33 12.36
C GLY A 266 3.05 -9.51 13.03
#